data_AF-A0A694VLE4-F1
#
_entry.id   AF-A0A694VLE4-F1
#
_cell.length_a   1.000
_cell.length_b   1.000
_cell.length_c   1.000
_cell.angle_alpha   90.00
_cell.angle_beta   90.00
_cell.angle_gamma   90.00
#
_symmetry.space_group_name_H-M   'P 1'
#
loop_
_entity.id
_entity.type
_entity.pdbx_description
1 polymer ?
#
loop_
_entity_poly.entity_id
_entity_poly.type
_entity_poly.pdbx_seq_one_letter_code
_entity_poly.pdbx_strand_id
1 'polypeptide(L)'
;MSEIVKYNNDFNLLPMPELKAIQMDMFMAIISLTKDKKENTPFLKKFFNPDKRKIIIPQKKFIELCRLNDSKMDYKEIFFAIDDCLKKLCNFLISYQKDERTIYNFVCFEEANIIADEVHITLQSRFYDMIINKKFGFTAFELAEFAELSGKYTKTLYRLLKQFRTTGKAYFEWEEFCRIMKIPENYRQIDIDQRILKPAIKELSKERNLFDQIRVPFKNLAYEKEKTAGRGRGGKVSGISFTFKPENIEMQKLENESQKIMSDEQKYLKILNNMKLNQAKFEYDYKLWQFNDFDFNEFKIIAIELVRDEYENLNFGNFMHFNAKNQEQFFKMIDTFRKGIR
;
A
#
# COMPACT_ATOMS: atom_id res chain seq x y z
N MET A 1 6.09 -12.69 -4.38
CA MET A 1 4.75 -13.00 -3.84
C MET A 1 4.25 -11.72 -3.20
N SER A 2 3.08 -11.21 -3.60
CA SER A 2 2.53 -9.96 -3.05
C SER A 2 1.85 -10.23 -1.72
N GLU A 3 2.29 -9.55 -0.67
CA GLU A 3 1.71 -9.70 0.67
C GLU A 3 0.34 -9.03 0.73
N ILE A 4 -0.70 -9.79 1.08
CA ILE A 4 -2.08 -9.31 1.11
C ILE A 4 -2.48 -8.97 2.55
N VAL A 5 -2.84 -7.71 2.76
CA VAL A 5 -3.55 -7.23 3.94
C VAL A 5 -5.02 -7.59 3.76
N LYS A 6 -5.62 -8.25 4.75
CA LYS A 6 -7.04 -8.63 4.72
C LYS A 6 -7.64 -8.61 6.10
N TYR A 7 -8.72 -7.85 6.30
CA TYR A 7 -9.37 -7.69 7.60
C TYR A 7 -10.87 -7.40 7.45
N ASN A 8 -11.66 -7.59 8.52
CA ASN A 8 -13.09 -7.26 8.57
C ASN A 8 -13.36 -5.77 8.31
N ASN A 9 -14.34 -5.44 7.47
CA ASN A 9 -14.77 -4.06 7.21
C ASN A 9 -15.08 -3.22 8.45
N ASP A 10 -15.56 -3.81 9.55
CA ASP A 10 -15.81 -3.09 10.80
C ASP A 10 -14.56 -2.37 11.32
N PHE A 11 -13.37 -2.90 11.01
CA PHE A 11 -12.10 -2.28 11.37
C PHE A 11 -11.82 -0.95 10.64
N ASN A 12 -12.52 -0.66 9.54
CA ASN A 12 -12.47 0.66 8.89
C ASN A 12 -13.25 1.73 9.65
N LEU A 13 -14.21 1.35 10.49
CA LEU A 13 -15.02 2.28 11.30
C LEU A 13 -14.30 2.70 12.58
N LEU A 14 -13.19 2.05 12.91
CA LEU A 14 -12.43 2.33 14.11
C LEU A 14 -11.34 3.39 13.83
N PRO A 15 -11.23 4.40 14.71
CA PRO A 15 -10.15 5.38 14.59
C PRO A 15 -8.84 4.67 14.89
N MET A 16 -7.92 4.70 13.92
CA MET A 16 -6.56 4.20 14.10
C MET A 16 -5.84 4.99 15.21
N PRO A 17 -4.85 4.41 15.92
CA PRO A 17 -4.03 5.17 16.85
C PRO A 17 -3.28 6.28 16.10
N GLU A 18 -2.72 7.26 16.81
CA GLU A 18 -1.96 8.34 16.18
C GLU A 18 -0.60 7.85 15.65
N LEU A 19 -0.68 7.19 14.49
CA LEU A 19 0.44 6.63 13.76
C LEU A 19 0.92 7.63 12.69
N LYS A 20 2.24 7.75 12.57
CA LYS A 20 2.88 8.35 11.40
C LYS A 20 2.67 7.44 10.19
N ALA A 21 2.84 7.95 8.98
CA ALA A 21 2.66 7.18 7.74
C ALA A 21 3.43 5.85 7.76
N ILE A 22 4.71 5.90 8.16
CA ILE A 22 5.57 4.72 8.27
C ILE A 22 5.11 3.72 9.35
N GLN A 23 4.49 4.21 10.41
CA GLN A 23 3.93 3.36 11.47
C GLN A 23 2.61 2.73 11.03
N MET A 24 1.86 3.37 10.13
CA MET A 24 0.71 2.74 9.48
C MET A 24 1.17 1.58 8.58
N ASP A 25 2.34 1.67 7.94
CA ASP A 25 2.91 0.57 7.17
C ASP A 25 3.28 -0.61 8.05
N MET A 26 3.97 -0.34 9.16
CA MET A 26 4.26 -1.36 10.17
C MET A 26 2.98 -2.00 10.71
N PHE A 27 1.96 -1.20 10.98
CA PHE A 27 0.67 -1.71 11.44
C PHE A 27 0.00 -2.59 10.37
N MET A 28 -0.06 -2.17 9.11
CA MET A 28 -0.66 -3.00 8.05
C MET A 28 0.16 -4.26 7.77
N ALA A 29 1.47 -4.22 7.95
CA ALA A 29 2.33 -5.41 7.90
C ALA A 29 1.95 -6.42 9.00
N ILE A 30 1.71 -5.94 10.23
CA ILE A 30 1.22 -6.77 11.35
C ILE A 30 -0.15 -7.38 11.03
N ILE A 31 -1.08 -6.60 10.49
CA ILE A 31 -2.39 -7.11 10.05
C ILE A 31 -2.22 -8.12 8.91
N SER A 32 -1.27 -7.92 8.00
CA SER A 32 -1.00 -8.87 6.91
C SER A 32 -0.51 -10.23 7.44
N LEU A 33 0.22 -10.25 8.56
CA LEU A 33 0.70 -11.46 9.22
C LEU A 33 -0.40 -12.15 10.05
N THR A 34 -1.43 -11.41 10.47
CA THR A 34 -2.54 -11.93 11.27
C THR A 34 -3.51 -12.70 10.38
N LYS A 35 -3.56 -14.03 10.53
CA LYS A 35 -4.36 -14.92 9.68
C LYS A 35 -5.39 -15.72 10.49
N ASP A 36 -6.47 -16.11 9.82
CA ASP A 36 -7.40 -17.11 10.36
C ASP A 36 -6.70 -18.48 10.45
N LYS A 37 -7.00 -19.29 11.46
CA LYS A 37 -6.55 -20.68 11.60
C LYS A 37 -6.78 -21.50 10.32
N LYS A 38 -7.85 -21.20 9.59
CA LYS A 38 -8.26 -21.90 8.36
C LYS A 38 -7.55 -21.40 7.09
N GLU A 39 -6.91 -20.22 7.11
CA GLU A 39 -6.22 -19.69 5.93
C GLU A 39 -4.88 -20.42 5.72
N ASN A 40 -4.66 -21.02 4.54
CA ASN A 40 -3.52 -21.89 4.26
C ASN A 40 -2.49 -21.20 3.34
N THR A 41 -1.66 -20.32 3.90
CA THR A 41 -0.53 -19.69 3.18
C THR A 41 0.81 -20.10 3.84
N PRO A 42 1.65 -20.92 3.18
CA PRO A 42 2.84 -21.52 3.79
C PRO A 42 3.88 -20.54 4.35
N PHE A 43 4.12 -19.41 3.69
CA PHE A 43 5.18 -18.47 4.07
C PHE A 43 4.84 -17.65 5.33
N LEU A 44 3.61 -17.15 5.44
CA LEU A 44 3.17 -16.30 6.55
C LEU A 44 2.80 -17.09 7.81
N LYS A 45 2.43 -18.37 7.67
CA LYS A 45 2.17 -19.25 8.83
C LYS A 45 3.40 -19.44 9.72
N LYS A 46 4.62 -19.26 9.20
CA LYS A 46 5.84 -19.41 10.00
C LYS A 46 5.93 -18.38 11.13
N PHE A 47 5.37 -17.19 10.92
CA PHE A 47 5.56 -16.06 11.83
C PHE A 47 4.36 -15.78 12.72
N PHE A 48 3.22 -16.46 12.53
CA PHE A 48 2.02 -16.25 13.34
C PHE A 48 1.50 -17.55 13.95
N ASN A 49 1.39 -17.58 15.28
CA ASN A 49 0.73 -18.62 16.03
C ASN A 49 -0.71 -18.17 16.36
N PRO A 50 -1.74 -18.72 15.70
CA PRO A 50 -3.12 -18.29 15.90
C PRO A 50 -3.75 -18.76 17.21
N ASP A 51 -3.21 -19.80 17.86
CA ASP A 51 -3.69 -20.24 19.18
C ASP A 51 -3.24 -19.27 20.27
N LYS A 52 -2.00 -18.77 20.16
CA LYS A 52 -1.44 -17.75 21.05
C LYS A 52 -1.68 -16.32 20.59
N ARG A 53 -2.28 -16.12 19.40
CA ARG A 53 -2.42 -14.82 18.71
C ARG A 53 -1.11 -14.05 18.64
N LYS A 54 0.00 -14.78 18.49
CA LYS A 54 1.35 -14.25 18.65
C LYS A 54 2.10 -14.24 17.32
N ILE A 55 2.64 -13.08 16.97
CA ILE A 55 3.58 -12.89 15.87
C ILE A 55 5.00 -12.95 16.42
N ILE A 56 5.87 -13.72 15.76
CA ILE A 56 7.32 -13.74 16.00
C ILE A 56 7.96 -13.68 14.63
N ILE A 57 8.71 -12.61 14.34
CA ILE A 57 9.35 -12.40 13.04
C ILE A 57 10.74 -11.80 13.23
N PRO A 58 11.78 -12.29 12.51
CA PRO A 58 13.09 -11.66 12.54
C PRO A 58 12.99 -10.18 12.15
N GLN A 59 13.64 -9.30 12.90
CA GLN A 59 13.56 -7.84 12.71
C GLN A 59 13.94 -7.45 11.29
N LYS A 60 15.00 -8.04 10.73
CA LYS A 60 15.39 -7.83 9.33
C LYS A 60 14.25 -8.12 8.35
N LYS A 61 13.49 -9.19 8.58
CA LYS A 61 12.35 -9.55 7.75
C LYS A 61 11.17 -8.59 7.95
N PHE A 62 10.95 -8.12 9.17
CA PHE A 62 9.94 -7.11 9.45
C PHE A 62 10.25 -5.77 8.75
N ILE A 63 11.52 -5.35 8.78
CA ILE A 63 12.04 -4.17 8.08
C ILE A 63 11.79 -4.27 6.57
N GLU A 64 12.09 -5.43 5.96
CA GLU A 64 11.81 -5.70 4.54
C GLU A 64 10.30 -5.64 4.24
N LEU A 65 9.47 -6.28 5.07
CA LEU A 65 8.02 -6.35 4.90
C LEU A 65 7.37 -4.95 4.94
N CYS A 66 7.87 -4.09 5.82
CA CYS A 66 7.40 -2.71 5.99
C CYS A 66 8.08 -1.73 5.02
N ARG A 67 8.95 -2.20 4.13
CA ARG A 67 9.77 -1.38 3.20
C ARG A 67 10.58 -0.27 3.89
N LEU A 68 11.04 -0.52 5.11
CA LEU A 68 11.82 0.48 5.85
C LEU A 68 13.24 0.64 5.28
N ASN A 69 13.74 -0.39 4.57
CA ASN A 69 15.00 -0.32 3.83
C ASN A 69 14.97 0.68 2.67
N ASP A 70 13.79 1.04 2.16
CA ASP A 70 13.63 2.02 1.08
C ASP A 70 13.67 3.46 1.63
N SER A 71 13.67 3.61 2.96
CA SER A 71 13.76 4.91 3.62
C SER A 71 15.20 5.42 3.64
N LYS A 72 15.36 6.73 3.87
CA LYS A 72 16.68 7.34 4.06
C LYS A 72 17.27 7.13 5.46
N MET A 73 16.56 6.38 6.32
CA MET A 73 16.93 6.20 7.71
C MET A 73 18.06 5.20 7.85
N ASP A 74 18.96 5.45 8.80
CA ASP A 74 19.93 4.45 9.22
C ASP A 74 19.30 3.34 10.08
N TYR A 75 20.07 2.30 10.39
CA TYR A 75 19.57 1.17 11.19
C TYR A 75 19.10 1.57 12.59
N LYS A 76 19.76 2.54 13.22
CA LYS A 76 19.43 3.00 14.58
C LYS A 76 18.11 3.78 14.56
N GLU A 77 17.91 4.63 13.55
CA GLU A 77 16.65 5.33 13.32
C GLU A 77 15.50 4.36 13.03
N ILE A 78 15.74 3.34 12.19
CA ILE A 78 14.76 2.27 11.93
C ILE A 78 14.40 1.54 13.22
N PHE A 79 15.41 1.18 14.03
CA PHE A 79 15.20 0.50 15.31
C PHE A 79 14.29 1.33 16.23
N PHE A 80 14.57 2.62 16.40
CA PHE A 80 13.73 3.51 17.22
C PHE A 80 12.34 3.73 16.62
N ALA A 81 12.21 3.76 15.30
CA ALA A 81 10.91 3.87 14.64
C ALA A 81 10.03 2.63 14.91
N ILE A 82 10.64 1.43 14.92
CA ILE A 82 9.97 0.18 15.29
C ILE A 82 9.57 0.24 16.77
N ASP A 83 10.50 0.56 17.68
CA ASP A 83 10.22 0.68 19.12
C ASP A 83 9.08 1.67 19.42
N ASP A 84 9.10 2.87 18.82
CA ASP A 84 8.01 3.86 18.95
C ASP A 84 6.68 3.30 18.41
N CYS A 85 6.71 2.55 17.31
CA CYS A 85 5.53 1.89 16.79
C CYS A 85 4.98 0.87 17.79
N LEU A 86 5.82 -0.05 18.31
CA LEU A 86 5.41 -1.10 19.24
C LEU A 86 4.80 -0.51 20.52
N LYS A 87 5.39 0.56 21.07
CA LYS A 87 4.82 1.30 22.22
C LYS A 87 3.42 1.84 21.92
N LYS A 88 3.21 2.40 20.71
CA LYS A 88 1.89 2.88 20.29
C LYS A 88 0.88 1.75 20.08
N LEU A 89 1.31 0.56 19.68
CA LEU A 89 0.44 -0.61 19.58
C LEU A 89 -0.06 -1.03 20.96
N CYS A 90 0.82 -1.11 21.96
CA CYS A 90 0.43 -1.44 23.33
C CYS A 90 -0.56 -0.42 23.91
N ASN A 91 -0.47 0.85 23.50
CA ASN A 91 -1.39 1.92 23.90
C ASN A 91 -2.63 2.06 22.98
N PHE A 92 -2.82 1.15 22.02
CA PHE A 92 -3.96 1.23 21.12
C PHE A 92 -5.23 0.74 21.82
N LEU A 93 -5.95 1.70 22.42
CA LEU A 93 -7.25 1.51 23.03
C LEU A 93 -8.36 1.72 22.00
N ILE A 94 -9.28 0.75 21.92
CA ILE A 94 -10.57 0.93 21.27
C ILE A 94 -11.62 1.18 22.35
N SER A 95 -12.40 2.24 22.15
CA SER A 95 -13.57 2.57 22.95
C SER A 95 -14.78 2.76 22.03
N TYR A 96 -15.87 2.06 22.30
CA TYR A 96 -17.15 2.29 21.62
C TYR A 96 -18.33 1.99 22.54
N GLN A 97 -19.42 2.72 22.33
CA GLN A 97 -20.68 2.50 23.01
C GLN A 97 -21.57 1.61 22.14
N LYS A 98 -22.00 0.47 22.67
CA LYS A 98 -22.91 -0.45 21.98
C LYS A 98 -24.37 -0.01 22.10
N ASP A 99 -24.74 0.51 23.26
CA ASP A 99 -26.06 1.03 23.60
C ASP A 99 -25.94 2.01 24.78
N GLU A 100 -27.05 2.62 25.19
CA GLU A 100 -27.09 3.62 26.27
C GLU A 100 -26.45 3.16 27.60
N ARG A 101 -26.33 1.85 27.83
CA ARG A 101 -25.85 1.27 29.09
C ARG A 101 -24.55 0.48 28.96
N THR A 102 -24.03 0.33 27.74
CA THR A 102 -22.90 -0.56 27.47
C THR A 102 -21.79 0.15 26.73
N ILE A 103 -20.67 0.36 27.42
CA ILE A 103 -19.42 0.88 26.84
C ILE A 103 -18.38 -0.25 26.86
N TYR A 104 -17.75 -0.49 25.72
CA TYR A 104 -16.62 -1.41 25.62
C TYR A 104 -15.32 -0.62 25.54
N ASN A 105 -14.36 -0.99 26.37
CA ASN A 105 -12.98 -0.50 26.33
C ASN A 105 -12.04 -1.71 26.34
N PHE A 106 -11.12 -1.78 25.38
CA PHE A 106 -10.10 -2.82 25.36
C PHE A 106 -8.87 -2.35 24.58
N VAL A 107 -7.71 -2.84 25.01
CA VAL A 107 -6.45 -2.69 24.26
C VAL A 107 -6.40 -3.68 23.11
N CYS A 108 -5.77 -3.31 22.01
CA CYS A 108 -5.68 -4.16 20.81
C CYS A 108 -4.54 -5.17 20.89
N PHE A 109 -3.47 -4.84 21.62
CA PHE A 109 -2.27 -5.67 21.74
C PHE A 109 -1.96 -5.87 23.22
N GLU A 110 -1.68 -7.12 23.60
CA GLU A 110 -1.31 -7.51 24.96
C GLU A 110 0.18 -7.18 25.21
N GLU A 111 1.04 -7.46 24.23
CA GLU A 111 2.48 -7.24 24.30
C GLU A 111 3.05 -6.92 22.90
N ALA A 112 4.09 -6.09 22.84
CA ALA A 112 4.83 -5.79 21.61
C ALA A 112 6.29 -5.44 21.96
N ASN A 113 7.25 -6.30 21.61
CA ASN A 113 8.63 -6.22 22.06
C ASN A 113 9.63 -6.57 20.95
N ILE A 114 10.87 -6.10 21.10
CA ILE A 114 12.02 -6.60 20.34
C ILE A 114 12.83 -7.49 21.29
N ILE A 115 13.00 -8.76 20.96
CA ILE A 115 13.72 -9.74 21.77
C ILE A 115 14.68 -10.49 20.85
N ALA A 116 15.99 -10.43 21.14
CA ALA A 116 17.02 -11.14 20.38
C ALA A 116 16.88 -10.97 18.84
N ASP A 117 16.80 -9.72 18.38
CA ASP A 117 16.63 -9.34 16.97
C ASP A 117 15.35 -9.88 16.30
N GLU A 118 14.32 -10.21 17.09
CA GLU A 118 12.98 -10.55 16.61
C GLU A 118 11.93 -9.58 17.14
N VAL A 119 10.91 -9.31 16.33
CA VAL A 119 9.71 -8.57 16.74
C VAL A 119 8.67 -9.58 17.23
N HIS A 120 8.27 -9.45 18.49
CA HIS A 120 7.29 -10.29 19.17
C HIS A 120 6.05 -9.46 19.46
N ILE A 121 4.88 -9.88 18.96
CA ILE A 121 3.61 -9.14 19.15
C ILE A 121 2.51 -10.12 19.53
N THR A 122 1.77 -9.85 20.60
CA THR A 122 0.61 -10.64 21.03
C THR A 122 -0.65 -9.81 20.87
N LEU A 123 -1.59 -10.27 20.04
CA LEU A 123 -2.87 -9.59 19.84
C LEU A 123 -3.85 -9.97 20.96
N GLN A 124 -4.61 -8.97 21.42
CA GLN A 124 -5.71 -9.20 22.35
C GLN A 124 -6.83 -9.99 21.67
N SER A 125 -7.46 -10.93 22.38
CA SER A 125 -8.43 -11.88 21.78
C SER A 125 -9.56 -11.22 21.02
N ARG A 126 -10.21 -10.20 21.59
CA ARG A 126 -11.32 -9.48 20.96
C ARG A 126 -10.85 -8.71 19.72
N PHE A 127 -9.67 -8.09 19.78
CA PHE A 127 -9.09 -7.42 18.62
C PHE A 127 -8.78 -8.41 17.50
N TYR A 128 -8.16 -9.55 17.83
CA TYR A 128 -7.90 -10.62 16.87
C TYR A 128 -9.18 -11.10 16.19
N ASP A 129 -10.20 -11.46 16.96
CA ASP A 129 -11.49 -11.93 16.43
C ASP A 129 -12.15 -10.90 15.52
N MET A 130 -12.10 -9.62 15.89
CA MET A 130 -12.61 -8.52 15.08
C MET A 130 -11.88 -8.42 13.74
N ILE A 131 -10.55 -8.60 13.70
CA ILE A 131 -9.78 -8.57 12.45
C ILE A 131 -10.07 -9.78 11.56
N ILE A 132 -10.15 -10.99 12.13
CA ILE A 132 -10.26 -12.23 11.35
C ILE A 132 -11.69 -12.58 10.92
N ASN A 133 -12.71 -12.13 11.65
CA ASN A 133 -14.10 -12.47 11.35
C ASN A 133 -14.59 -11.71 10.11
N LYS A 134 -14.58 -12.39 8.96
CA LYS A 134 -14.91 -11.80 7.64
C LYS A 134 -16.33 -12.11 7.17
N LYS A 135 -17.23 -12.57 8.07
CA LYS A 135 -18.57 -13.10 7.72
C LYS A 135 -19.44 -12.08 6.98
N PHE A 136 -19.33 -10.80 7.32
CA PHE A 136 -20.14 -9.71 6.77
C PHE A 136 -19.37 -8.82 5.78
N GLY A 137 -18.23 -9.32 5.28
CA GLY A 137 -17.39 -8.61 4.34
C GLY A 137 -15.98 -8.38 4.88
N PHE A 138 -15.09 -8.00 3.97
CA PHE A 138 -13.69 -7.74 4.28
C PHE A 138 -13.11 -6.73 3.30
N THR A 139 -12.09 -6.02 3.78
CA THR A 139 -11.23 -5.19 2.95
C THR A 139 -9.95 -5.97 2.68
N ALA A 140 -9.49 -5.94 1.43
CA ALA A 140 -8.24 -6.56 1.04
C ALA A 140 -7.47 -5.70 0.04
N PHE A 141 -6.16 -5.65 0.21
CA PHE A 141 -5.24 -4.95 -0.69
C PHE A 141 -3.80 -5.45 -0.54
N GLU A 142 -2.95 -5.12 -1.51
CA GLU A 142 -1.52 -5.42 -1.46
C GLU A 142 -0.80 -4.47 -0.49
N LEU A 143 -0.03 -5.03 0.43
CA LEU A 143 0.75 -4.26 1.41
C LEU A 143 1.71 -3.28 0.73
N ALA A 144 2.32 -3.71 -0.39
CA ALA A 144 3.25 -2.87 -1.14
C ALA A 144 2.57 -1.64 -1.77
N GLU A 145 1.34 -1.79 -2.28
CA GLU A 145 0.55 -0.66 -2.80
C GLU A 145 0.26 0.36 -1.68
N PHE A 146 -0.06 -0.13 -0.49
CA PHE A 146 -0.29 0.72 0.68
C PHE A 146 0.99 1.43 1.15
N ALA A 147 2.13 0.73 1.16
CA ALA A 147 3.41 1.25 1.63
C ALA A 147 3.96 2.40 0.77
N GLU A 148 3.60 2.48 -0.52
CA GLU A 148 4.04 3.57 -1.42
C GLU A 148 3.30 4.90 -1.21
N LEU A 149 2.21 4.88 -0.44
CA LEU A 149 1.49 6.09 -0.08
C LEU A 149 2.27 6.84 1.00
N SER A 150 2.34 8.16 0.90
CA SER A 150 3.20 8.98 1.77
C SER A 150 2.45 9.65 2.92
N GLY A 151 1.16 9.95 2.75
CA GLY A 151 0.35 10.68 3.74
C GLY A 151 -0.51 9.80 4.65
N LYS A 152 -0.60 10.15 5.95
CA LYS A 152 -1.52 9.48 6.90
C LYS A 152 -2.98 9.53 6.42
N TYR A 153 -3.42 10.69 5.93
CA TYR A 153 -4.78 10.86 5.42
C TYR A 153 -4.99 10.08 4.12
N THR A 154 -4.01 10.08 3.21
CA THR A 154 -4.05 9.26 1.99
C THR A 154 -4.21 7.78 2.32
N LYS A 155 -3.41 7.26 3.26
CA LYS A 155 -3.47 5.86 3.71
C LYS A 155 -4.81 5.52 4.39
N THR A 156 -5.35 6.42 5.22
CA THR A 156 -6.68 6.20 5.81
C THR A 156 -7.76 6.17 4.73
N LEU A 157 -7.78 7.17 3.83
CA LEU A 157 -8.76 7.23 2.75
C LEU A 157 -8.65 6.01 1.81
N TYR A 158 -7.43 5.59 1.48
CA TYR A 158 -7.17 4.38 0.69
C TYR A 158 -7.87 3.15 1.27
N ARG A 159 -7.73 2.91 2.58
CA ARG A 159 -8.40 1.78 3.26
C ARG A 159 -9.92 1.86 3.14
N LEU A 160 -10.47 3.06 3.40
CA LEU A 160 -11.91 3.30 3.33
C LEU A 160 -12.44 3.00 1.93
N LEU A 161 -11.75 3.47 0.89
CA LEU A 161 -12.19 3.27 -0.50
C LEU A 161 -11.95 1.84 -1.00
N LYS A 162 -10.91 1.13 -0.54
CA LYS A 162 -10.64 -0.25 -0.95
C LYS A 162 -11.77 -1.23 -0.57
N GLN A 163 -12.52 -0.94 0.48
CA GLN A 163 -13.75 -1.67 0.82
C GLN A 163 -14.79 -1.64 -0.31
N PHE A 164 -14.84 -0.54 -1.07
CA PHE A 164 -15.81 -0.29 -2.14
C PHE A 164 -15.20 -0.50 -3.54
N ARG A 165 -14.06 -1.19 -3.63
CA ARG A 165 -13.30 -1.31 -4.90
C ARG A 165 -14.12 -1.92 -6.05
N THR A 166 -15.11 -2.75 -5.74
CA THR A 166 -15.99 -3.41 -6.73
C THR A 166 -17.22 -2.59 -7.12
N THR A 167 -17.68 -1.67 -6.29
CA THR A 167 -18.85 -0.83 -6.59
C THR A 167 -18.44 0.49 -7.20
N GLY A 168 -17.23 0.98 -6.89
CA GLY A 168 -16.74 2.26 -7.37
C GLY A 168 -17.41 3.47 -6.72
N LYS A 169 -18.20 3.27 -5.66
CA LYS A 169 -18.93 4.33 -4.95
C LYS A 169 -18.88 4.09 -3.45
N ALA A 170 -18.51 5.12 -2.70
CA ALA A 170 -18.47 5.13 -1.24
C ALA A 170 -19.12 6.41 -0.72
N TYR A 171 -19.98 6.29 0.29
CA TYR A 171 -20.60 7.42 0.99
C TYR A 171 -20.26 7.37 2.47
N PHE A 172 -20.02 8.53 3.06
CA PHE A 172 -19.81 8.69 4.49
C PHE A 172 -20.57 9.92 4.99
N GLU A 173 -21.27 9.78 6.11
CA GLU A 173 -21.73 10.93 6.89
C GLU A 173 -20.53 11.78 7.29
N TRP A 174 -20.67 13.11 7.19
CA TRP A 174 -19.54 14.02 7.27
C TRP A 174 -18.84 13.98 8.63
N GLU A 175 -19.61 13.92 9.71
CA GLU A 175 -19.09 13.86 11.08
C GLU A 175 -18.31 12.57 11.31
N GLU A 176 -18.84 11.45 10.83
CA GLU A 176 -18.19 10.14 10.91
C GLU A 176 -16.91 10.09 10.05
N PHE A 177 -16.95 10.65 8.84
CA PHE A 177 -15.77 10.77 7.99
C PHE A 177 -14.67 11.58 8.69
N CYS A 178 -15.01 12.73 9.28
CA CYS A 178 -14.06 13.56 10.01
C CYS A 178 -13.47 12.81 11.22
N ARG A 179 -14.30 12.07 11.96
CA ARG A 179 -13.89 11.25 13.10
C ARG A 179 -12.90 10.15 12.71
N ILE A 180 -13.22 9.36 11.69
CA ILE A 180 -12.36 8.26 11.20
C ILE A 180 -11.05 8.81 10.63
N MET A 181 -11.13 9.89 9.83
CA MET A 181 -9.97 10.54 9.24
C MET A 181 -9.14 11.31 10.27
N LYS A 182 -9.64 11.51 11.49
CA LYS A 182 -9.04 12.36 12.55
C LYS A 182 -8.74 13.77 12.04
N ILE A 183 -9.72 14.38 11.38
CA ILE A 183 -9.62 15.76 10.91
C ILE A 183 -9.70 16.71 12.11
N PRO A 184 -8.75 17.64 12.28
CA PRO A 184 -8.80 18.62 13.36
C PRO A 184 -10.08 19.47 13.31
N GLU A 185 -10.73 19.67 14.47
CA GLU A 185 -11.99 20.43 14.56
C GLU A 185 -11.84 21.89 14.11
N ASN A 186 -10.63 22.45 14.23
CA ASN A 186 -10.33 23.82 13.80
C ASN A 186 -10.12 23.98 12.28
N TYR A 187 -10.13 22.89 11.50
CA TYR A 187 -9.99 22.99 10.05
C TYR A 187 -11.29 23.47 9.42
N ARG A 188 -11.21 24.56 8.65
CA ARG A 188 -12.34 25.00 7.82
C ARG A 188 -12.48 24.07 6.61
N GLN A 189 -13.63 24.10 5.95
CA GLN A 189 -13.87 23.28 4.75
C GLN A 189 -12.79 23.44 3.67
N ILE A 190 -12.30 24.68 3.46
CA ILE A 190 -11.19 24.96 2.53
C ILE A 190 -9.87 24.34 2.99
N ASP A 191 -9.59 24.33 4.29
CA ASP A 191 -8.38 23.72 4.85
C ASP A 191 -8.42 22.20 4.69
N ILE A 192 -9.59 21.59 4.89
CA ILE A 192 -9.82 20.15 4.64
C ILE A 192 -9.61 19.83 3.16
N ASP A 193 -10.17 20.62 2.25
CA ASP A 193 -9.98 20.41 0.82
C ASP A 193 -8.50 20.54 0.41
N GLN A 194 -7.81 21.59 0.85
CA GLN A 194 -6.43 21.87 0.45
C GLN A 194 -5.40 20.94 1.10
N ARG A 195 -5.58 20.58 2.38
CA ARG A 195 -4.57 19.86 3.16
C ARG A 195 -4.81 18.34 3.21
N ILE A 196 -6.04 17.89 2.95
CA ILE A 196 -6.44 16.49 3.15
C ILE A 196 -6.97 15.90 1.84
N LEU A 197 -8.12 16.39 1.36
CA LEU A 197 -8.82 15.73 0.24
C LEU A 197 -8.05 15.86 -1.08
N LYS A 198 -7.70 17.08 -1.53
CA LYS A 198 -7.00 17.26 -2.80
C LYS A 198 -5.64 16.54 -2.85
N PRO A 199 -4.77 16.63 -1.82
CA PRO A 199 -3.53 15.87 -1.81
C PRO A 199 -3.76 14.36 -1.86
N ALA A 200 -4.71 13.83 -1.07
CA ALA A 200 -5.00 12.40 -1.05
C ALA A 200 -5.55 11.92 -2.39
N ILE A 201 -6.51 12.62 -2.99
CA ILE A 201 -7.10 12.27 -4.30
C ILE A 201 -6.03 12.30 -5.39
N LYS A 202 -5.17 13.34 -5.41
CA LYS A 202 -4.05 13.43 -6.35
C LYS A 202 -3.11 12.23 -6.21
N GLU A 203 -2.78 11.86 -4.98
CA GLU A 203 -1.87 10.75 -4.70
C GLU A 203 -2.46 9.39 -5.07
N LEU A 204 -3.74 9.17 -4.78
CA LEU A 204 -4.50 7.94 -5.05
C LEU A 204 -4.85 7.74 -6.53
N SER A 205 -4.86 8.84 -7.30
CA SER A 205 -5.10 8.81 -8.75
C SER A 205 -3.81 8.78 -9.56
N LYS A 206 -2.64 8.88 -8.91
CA LYS A 206 -1.34 8.90 -9.59
C LYS A 206 -0.93 7.48 -9.97
N GLU A 207 -0.41 7.33 -11.19
CA GLU A 207 0.27 6.13 -11.63
C GLU A 207 1.50 5.83 -10.77
N ARG A 208 1.65 4.55 -10.40
CA ARG A 208 2.72 4.02 -9.56
C ARG A 208 3.33 2.78 -10.23
N ASN A 209 4.65 2.67 -10.17
CA ASN A 209 5.36 1.48 -10.63
C ASN A 209 5.43 0.46 -9.49
N LEU A 210 4.42 -0.41 -9.41
CA LEU A 210 4.35 -1.49 -8.43
C LEU A 210 4.76 -2.80 -9.10
N PHE A 211 5.93 -3.33 -8.73
CA PHE A 211 6.42 -4.62 -9.24
C PHE A 211 6.39 -4.74 -10.78
N ASP A 212 6.88 -3.72 -11.49
CA ASP A 212 6.96 -3.65 -12.97
C ASP A 212 5.61 -3.56 -13.68
N GLN A 213 4.58 -3.15 -12.94
CA GLN A 213 3.27 -2.85 -13.48
C GLN A 213 2.91 -1.43 -13.07
N ILE A 214 2.60 -0.60 -14.07
CA ILE A 214 1.96 0.68 -13.80
C ILE A 214 0.57 0.38 -13.27
N ARG A 215 0.35 0.75 -12.00
CA ARG A 215 -0.93 0.63 -11.33
C ARG A 215 -1.37 2.00 -10.86
N VAL A 216 -2.66 2.27 -11.02
CA VAL A 216 -3.32 3.42 -10.43
C VAL A 216 -4.20 2.87 -9.31
N PRO A 217 -3.99 3.26 -8.04
CA PRO A 217 -4.78 2.74 -6.93
C PRO A 217 -6.29 2.88 -7.17
N PHE A 218 -6.72 4.03 -7.69
CA PHE A 218 -8.10 4.28 -8.09
C PHE A 218 -8.17 5.10 -9.39
N LYS A 219 -8.67 4.49 -10.48
CA LYS A 219 -8.87 5.20 -11.76
C LYS A 219 -10.11 6.09 -11.69
N ASN A 220 -10.03 7.32 -12.19
CA ASN A 220 -11.11 8.31 -12.19
C ASN A 220 -11.67 8.61 -10.79
N LEU A 221 -10.80 8.68 -9.78
CA LEU A 221 -11.22 8.99 -8.42
C LEU A 221 -11.64 10.47 -8.27
N ALA A 222 -12.87 10.69 -7.85
CA ALA A 222 -13.44 12.00 -7.57
C ALA A 222 -14.24 11.98 -6.26
N TYR A 223 -14.51 13.16 -5.71
CA TYR A 223 -15.34 13.32 -4.53
C TYR A 223 -16.34 14.47 -4.69
N GLU A 224 -17.47 14.34 -4.01
CA GLU A 224 -18.53 15.35 -3.92
C GLU A 224 -18.97 15.49 -2.46
N LYS A 225 -19.15 16.73 -2.00
CA LYS A 225 -19.65 17.03 -0.65
C LYS A 225 -21.14 17.34 -0.72
N GLU A 226 -21.92 16.56 0.01
CA GLU A 226 -23.35 16.79 0.17
C GLU A 226 -23.58 17.85 1.23
N LYS A 227 -24.53 18.76 0.98
CA LYS A 227 -24.88 19.84 1.89
C LYS A 227 -26.35 19.75 2.24
N THR A 228 -26.67 20.06 3.49
CA THR A 228 -28.06 20.22 3.89
C THR A 228 -28.73 21.34 3.10
N ALA A 229 -30.02 21.17 2.78
CA ALA A 229 -30.80 22.20 2.12
C ALA A 229 -30.86 23.45 3.01
N GLY A 230 -30.32 24.55 2.53
CA GLY A 230 -30.38 25.87 3.18
C GLY A 230 -30.77 26.94 2.16
N ARG A 231 -31.35 28.05 2.63
CA ARG A 231 -31.62 29.22 1.76
C ARG A 231 -30.28 29.87 1.38
N GLY A 232 -29.71 29.52 0.22
CA GLY A 232 -28.51 30.14 -0.37
C GLY A 232 -27.28 29.20 -0.54
N ARG A 233 -26.12 29.76 -0.91
CA ARG A 233 -24.85 29.03 -1.22
C ARG A 233 -24.10 28.45 0.01
N GLY A 234 -24.76 28.31 1.17
CA GLY A 234 -24.10 28.15 2.48
C GLY A 234 -24.53 26.96 3.37
N GLY A 235 -25.04 25.87 2.80
CA GLY A 235 -25.43 24.69 3.60
C GLY A 235 -24.26 24.02 4.34
N LYS A 236 -24.52 23.47 5.56
CA LYS A 236 -23.55 22.65 6.31
C LYS A 236 -23.31 21.37 5.51
N VAL A 237 -22.06 20.93 5.43
CA VAL A 237 -21.72 19.64 4.79
C VAL A 237 -22.28 18.53 5.67
N SER A 238 -23.16 17.72 5.10
CA SER A 238 -23.80 16.56 5.75
C SER A 238 -23.11 15.26 5.41
N GLY A 239 -22.55 15.14 4.19
CA GLY A 239 -21.94 13.90 3.73
C GLY A 239 -20.83 14.13 2.70
N ILE A 240 -20.09 13.08 2.41
CA ILE A 240 -19.12 13.03 1.33
C ILE A 240 -19.25 11.71 0.57
N SER A 241 -19.35 11.85 -0.75
CA SER A 241 -19.41 10.75 -1.70
C SER A 241 -18.11 10.69 -2.50
N PHE A 242 -17.56 9.49 -2.68
CA PHE A 242 -16.41 9.23 -3.55
C PHE A 242 -16.85 8.33 -4.70
N THR A 243 -16.38 8.62 -5.91
CA THR A 243 -16.64 7.82 -7.10
C THR A 243 -15.33 7.49 -7.82
N PHE A 244 -15.22 6.28 -8.34
CA PHE A 244 -14.06 5.80 -9.09
C PHE A 244 -14.45 4.61 -9.97
N LYS A 245 -13.60 4.27 -10.95
CA LYS A 245 -13.81 3.12 -11.82
C LYS A 245 -13.72 1.82 -10.99
N PRO A 246 -14.78 0.98 -10.98
CA PRO A 246 -14.74 -0.30 -10.28
C PRO A 246 -13.65 -1.24 -10.78
N GLU A 247 -13.07 -2.01 -9.86
CA GLU A 247 -12.15 -3.09 -10.16
C GLU A 247 -12.92 -4.35 -10.61
N ASN A 248 -12.48 -4.97 -11.71
CA ASN A 248 -13.00 -6.28 -12.13
C ASN A 248 -12.20 -7.39 -11.44
N ILE A 249 -12.74 -7.91 -10.34
CA ILE A 249 -12.08 -8.96 -9.53
C ILE A 249 -11.87 -10.25 -10.35
N GLU A 250 -12.78 -10.61 -11.24
CA GLU A 250 -12.65 -11.84 -12.03
C GLU A 250 -11.46 -11.76 -12.99
N MET A 251 -11.32 -10.63 -13.71
CA MET A 251 -10.13 -10.40 -14.52
C MET A 251 -8.86 -10.41 -13.68
N GLN A 252 -8.84 -9.79 -12.49
CA GLN A 252 -7.67 -9.84 -11.61
C GLN A 252 -7.34 -11.26 -11.14
N LYS A 253 -8.35 -12.11 -10.88
CA LYS A 253 -8.15 -13.51 -10.52
C LYS A 253 -7.55 -14.29 -11.69
N LEU A 254 -8.10 -14.14 -12.89
CA LEU A 254 -7.60 -14.77 -14.11
C LEU A 254 -6.16 -14.33 -14.41
N GLU A 255 -5.86 -13.04 -14.27
CA GLU A 255 -4.50 -12.51 -14.40
C GLU A 255 -3.55 -13.11 -13.37
N ASN A 256 -3.95 -13.20 -12.10
CA ASN A 256 -3.12 -13.79 -11.05
C ASN A 256 -2.90 -15.29 -11.24
N GLU A 257 -3.92 -16.03 -11.70
CA GLU A 257 -3.80 -17.44 -12.04
C GLU A 257 -2.89 -17.65 -13.24
N SER A 258 -3.05 -16.86 -14.29
CA SER A 258 -2.16 -16.86 -15.46
C SER A 258 -0.70 -16.60 -15.05
N GLN A 259 -0.45 -15.67 -14.13
CA GLN A 259 0.89 -15.36 -13.63
C GLN A 259 1.52 -16.52 -12.84
N LYS A 260 0.73 -17.34 -12.15
CA LYS A 260 1.23 -18.49 -11.38
C LYS A 260 1.69 -19.65 -12.26
N ILE A 261 1.10 -19.79 -13.45
CA ILE A 261 1.41 -20.85 -14.41
C ILE A 261 2.34 -20.37 -15.54
N MET A 262 2.71 -19.09 -15.54
CA MET A 262 3.54 -18.46 -16.55
C MET A 262 4.99 -18.97 -16.47
N SER A 263 5.57 -19.34 -17.61
CA SER A 263 7.00 -19.71 -17.67
C SER A 263 7.89 -18.49 -17.41
N ASP A 264 9.16 -18.71 -17.03
CA ASP A 264 10.11 -17.62 -16.85
C ASP A 264 10.28 -16.79 -18.13
N GLU A 265 10.30 -17.43 -19.30
CA GLU A 265 10.36 -16.72 -20.58
C GLU A 265 9.19 -15.77 -20.79
N GLN A 266 7.96 -16.26 -20.58
CA GLN A 266 6.76 -15.45 -20.70
C GLN A 266 6.76 -14.29 -19.69
N LYS A 267 7.29 -14.52 -18.48
CA LYS A 267 7.45 -13.50 -17.45
C LYS A 267 8.40 -12.39 -17.90
N TYR A 268 9.61 -12.73 -18.35
CA TYR A 268 10.58 -11.74 -18.82
C TYR A 268 10.14 -11.02 -20.09
N LEU A 269 9.48 -11.74 -21.01
CA LEU A 269 8.89 -11.15 -22.19
C LEU A 269 7.80 -10.12 -21.84
N LYS A 270 6.97 -10.41 -20.84
CA LYS A 270 5.97 -9.46 -20.33
C LYS A 270 6.63 -8.23 -19.70
N ILE A 271 7.71 -8.39 -18.94
CA ILE A 271 8.48 -7.27 -18.37
C ILE A 271 9.01 -6.37 -19.49
N LEU A 272 9.66 -6.94 -20.49
CA LEU A 272 10.23 -6.20 -21.62
C LEU A 272 9.15 -5.45 -22.42
N ASN A 273 8.02 -6.08 -22.70
CA ASN A 273 6.88 -5.42 -23.34
C ASN A 273 6.34 -4.25 -22.51
N ASN A 274 6.24 -4.40 -21.19
CA ASN A 274 5.85 -3.31 -20.29
C ASN A 274 6.89 -2.18 -20.29
N MET A 275 8.19 -2.50 -20.28
CA MET A 275 9.25 -1.49 -20.34
C MET A 275 9.22 -0.72 -21.66
N LYS A 276 8.99 -1.41 -22.79
CA LYS A 276 8.81 -0.79 -24.12
C LYS A 276 7.59 0.13 -24.15
N LEU A 277 6.42 -0.39 -23.78
CA LEU A 277 5.15 0.34 -23.85
C LEU A 277 5.20 1.65 -23.06
N ASN A 278 5.87 1.63 -21.91
CA ASN A 278 5.93 2.76 -20.98
C ASN A 278 7.21 3.60 -21.12
N GLN A 279 8.06 3.31 -22.12
CA GLN A 279 9.35 3.99 -22.31
C GLN A 279 10.15 4.08 -21.00
N ALA A 280 10.27 2.95 -20.30
CA ALA A 280 10.81 2.91 -18.94
C ALA A 280 12.20 3.55 -18.87
N LYS A 281 12.42 4.44 -17.89
CA LYS A 281 13.72 5.08 -17.66
C LYS A 281 14.44 4.37 -16.53
N PHE A 282 15.71 4.02 -16.74
CA PHE A 282 16.49 3.28 -15.76
C PHE A 282 17.94 3.76 -15.70
N GLU A 283 18.53 3.71 -14.52
CA GLU A 283 19.95 3.97 -14.32
C GLU A 283 20.77 2.69 -14.47
N TYR A 284 21.82 2.79 -15.26
CA TYR A 284 22.79 1.73 -15.44
C TYR A 284 24.14 2.34 -15.79
N ASP A 285 25.19 1.90 -15.08
CA ASP A 285 26.56 2.38 -15.24
C ASP A 285 26.67 3.92 -15.17
N TYR A 286 26.06 4.49 -14.11
CA TYR A 286 26.01 5.94 -13.82
C TYR A 286 25.34 6.81 -14.90
N LYS A 287 24.66 6.18 -15.87
CA LYS A 287 23.94 6.86 -16.95
C LYS A 287 22.45 6.59 -16.84
N LEU A 288 21.65 7.54 -17.28
CA LEU A 288 20.20 7.38 -17.39
C LEU A 288 19.86 6.92 -18.80
N TRP A 289 19.11 5.85 -18.90
CA TRP A 289 18.68 5.25 -20.17
C TRP A 289 17.16 5.27 -20.26
N GLN A 290 16.64 5.44 -21.47
CA GLN A 290 15.23 5.22 -21.79
C GLN A 290 15.11 3.97 -22.66
N PHE A 291 14.30 3.02 -22.21
CA PHE A 291 14.01 1.80 -22.94
C PHE A 291 13.30 2.13 -24.25
N ASN A 292 13.79 1.56 -25.36
CA ASN A 292 13.25 1.81 -26.70
C ASN A 292 12.65 0.54 -27.31
N ASP A 293 13.42 -0.55 -27.40
CA ASP A 293 12.94 -1.82 -27.95
C ASP A 293 13.76 -3.01 -27.41
N PHE A 294 13.43 -4.24 -27.82
CA PHE A 294 14.19 -5.44 -27.50
C PHE A 294 13.99 -6.53 -28.57
N ASP A 295 14.95 -7.44 -28.65
CA ASP A 295 14.80 -8.73 -29.33
C ASP A 295 15.03 -9.84 -28.29
N PHE A 296 13.97 -10.60 -28.02
CA PHE A 296 14.00 -11.65 -27.01
C PHE A 296 14.82 -12.87 -27.45
N ASN A 297 14.80 -13.19 -28.74
CA ASN A 297 15.47 -14.36 -29.30
C ASN A 297 16.98 -14.09 -29.46
N GLU A 298 17.34 -12.84 -29.76
CA GLU A 298 18.74 -12.39 -29.83
C GLU A 298 19.29 -11.94 -28.47
N PHE A 299 18.51 -12.03 -27.39
CA PHE A 299 18.89 -11.59 -26.04
C PHE A 299 19.41 -10.14 -26.00
N LYS A 300 18.67 -9.24 -26.63
CA LYS A 300 19.08 -7.85 -26.87
C LYS A 300 18.06 -6.84 -26.36
N ILE A 301 18.54 -5.79 -25.71
CA ILE A 301 17.75 -4.60 -25.32
C ILE A 301 18.33 -3.37 -26.02
N ILE A 302 17.45 -2.55 -26.57
CA ILE A 302 17.76 -1.29 -27.23
C ILE A 302 17.28 -0.17 -26.32
N ALA A 303 18.18 0.72 -25.94
CA ALA A 303 17.87 1.90 -25.14
C ALA A 303 18.59 3.13 -25.71
N ILE A 304 18.08 4.30 -25.36
CA ILE A 304 18.68 5.58 -25.71
C ILE A 304 19.13 6.28 -24.44
N GLU A 305 20.35 6.82 -24.44
CA GLU A 305 20.87 7.59 -23.32
C GLU A 305 20.07 8.88 -23.16
N LEU A 306 19.79 9.27 -21.91
CA LEU A 306 19.20 10.56 -21.56
C LEU A 306 20.26 11.42 -20.86
N VAL A 307 20.69 12.48 -21.52
CA VAL A 307 21.74 13.38 -21.06
C VAL A 307 21.11 14.68 -20.58
N ARG A 308 21.55 15.18 -19.42
CA ARG A 308 21.13 16.49 -18.89
C ARG A 308 21.94 17.60 -19.55
N ASP A 309 21.27 18.65 -20.02
CA ASP A 309 21.94 19.88 -20.43
C ASP A 309 22.18 20.84 -19.26
N GLU A 310 22.79 21.98 -19.55
CA GLU A 310 23.10 23.05 -18.59
C GLU A 310 21.86 23.67 -17.91
N TYR A 311 20.66 23.40 -18.44
CA TYR A 311 19.37 23.83 -17.89
C TYR A 311 18.59 22.67 -17.26
N GLU A 312 19.24 21.53 -17.01
CA GLU A 312 18.65 20.32 -16.43
C GLU A 312 17.57 19.63 -17.31
N ASN A 313 17.45 19.99 -18.59
CA ASN A 313 16.56 19.31 -19.51
C ASN A 313 17.17 17.98 -19.97
N LEU A 314 16.32 16.97 -20.15
CA LEU A 314 16.73 15.65 -20.63
C LEU A 314 16.68 15.62 -22.16
N ASN A 315 17.85 15.45 -22.78
CA ASN A 315 18.03 15.32 -24.21
C ASN A 315 18.44 13.89 -24.58
N PHE A 316 18.03 13.44 -25.78
CA PHE A 316 18.40 12.14 -26.29
C PHE A 316 19.87 12.11 -26.75
N GLY A 317 20.64 11.18 -26.18
CA GLY A 317 22.02 10.91 -26.53
C GLY A 317 22.15 9.69 -27.45
N ASN A 318 23.13 8.84 -27.18
CA ASN A 318 23.45 7.69 -28.04
C ASN A 318 22.47 6.53 -27.86
N PHE A 319 22.20 5.82 -28.95
CA PHE A 319 21.58 4.50 -28.90
C PHE A 319 22.58 3.46 -28.43
N MET A 320 22.13 2.54 -27.58
CA MET A 320 22.93 1.42 -27.09
C MET A 320 22.17 0.11 -27.27
N HIS A 321 22.91 -0.91 -27.71
CA HIS A 321 22.44 -2.29 -27.77
C HIS A 321 23.12 -3.09 -26.65
N PHE A 322 22.34 -3.48 -25.66
CA PHE A 322 22.78 -4.35 -24.58
C PHE A 322 22.48 -5.79 -24.97
N ASN A 323 23.52 -6.58 -25.23
CA ASN A 323 23.41 -7.97 -25.68
C ASN A 323 23.90 -8.93 -24.60
N ALA A 324 23.16 -10.01 -24.35
CA ALA A 324 23.59 -11.09 -23.48
C ALA A 324 23.98 -12.33 -24.29
N LYS A 325 24.90 -13.15 -23.76
CA LYS A 325 25.39 -14.34 -24.48
C LYS A 325 24.42 -15.51 -24.44
N ASN A 326 23.52 -15.53 -23.47
CA ASN A 326 22.55 -16.59 -23.25
C ASN A 326 21.36 -16.07 -22.43
N GLN A 327 20.32 -16.88 -22.35
CA GLN A 327 19.07 -16.57 -21.65
C GLN A 327 19.27 -16.23 -20.17
N GLU A 328 20.13 -16.98 -19.45
CA GLU A 328 20.36 -16.71 -18.03
C GLU A 328 20.98 -15.32 -17.81
N GLN A 329 21.96 -14.95 -18.64
CA GLN A 329 22.55 -13.61 -18.62
C GLN A 329 21.56 -12.55 -19.05
N PHE A 330 20.69 -12.84 -20.02
CA PHE A 330 19.66 -11.92 -20.48
C PHE A 330 18.67 -11.59 -19.35
N PHE A 331 18.21 -12.61 -18.63
CA PHE A 331 17.31 -12.45 -17.49
C PHE A 331 17.96 -11.64 -16.36
N LYS A 332 19.23 -11.91 -16.04
CA LYS A 332 20.01 -11.11 -15.07
C LYS A 332 20.20 -9.67 -15.51
N MET A 333 20.36 -9.42 -16.81
CA MET A 333 20.47 -8.08 -17.37
C MET A 333 19.14 -7.31 -17.22
N ILE A 334 18.01 -7.95 -17.54
CA ILE A 334 16.67 -7.38 -17.32
C ILE A 334 16.46 -7.03 -15.85
N ASP A 335 16.77 -7.96 -14.94
CA ASP A 335 16.65 -7.72 -13.49
C ASP A 335 17.55 -6.57 -13.00
N THR A 336 18.74 -6.41 -13.58
CA THR A 336 19.65 -5.30 -13.28
C THR A 336 19.04 -3.96 -13.70
N PHE A 337 18.58 -3.84 -14.95
CA PHE A 337 17.96 -2.61 -15.45
C PHE A 337 16.68 -2.28 -14.69
N ARG A 338 15.88 -3.30 -14.38
CA ARG A 338 14.67 -3.18 -13.58
C ARG A 338 14.93 -2.55 -12.21
N LYS A 339 15.98 -2.95 -11.51
CA LYS A 339 16.35 -2.37 -10.20
C LYS A 339 16.76 -0.90 -10.29
N GLY A 340 17.20 -0.46 -11.46
CA GLY A 340 17.57 0.93 -11.74
C GLY A 340 16.43 1.81 -12.24
N ILE A 341 15.20 1.30 -12.38
CA ILE A 341 14.07 2.10 -12.88
C ILE A 341 13.80 3.29 -11.95
N ARG A 342 13.65 4.48 -12.53
CA ARG A 342 13.35 5.74 -11.82
C ARG A 342 11.93 6.24 -12.02
#